data_AF-A0A6B0YM65-F1
#
_entry.id   AF-A0A6B0YM65-F1
#
_cell.length_a   1.000
_cell.length_b   1.000
_cell.length_c   1.000
_cell.angle_alpha   90.00
_cell.angle_beta   90.00
_cell.angle_gamma   90.00
#
_symmetry.space_group_name_H-M   'P 1'
#
loop_
_entity.id
_entity.type
_entity.pdbx_description
1 polymer ?
#
loop_
_entity_poly.entity_id
_entity_poly.type
_entity_poly.pdbx_seq_one_letter_code
_entity_poly.pdbx_strand_id
1 'polypeptide(L)'
;MVWNLTAIINRYDWRRRSTDILRSLYGHFIPGKHRRSFGEYYTPDWLAEHICYKIISERYIKTQLNRFRNGEAVSGVLDPFCGSGTFLVHAIGRISNSKALSEARLSERQRVDFISSMIYGMDIHPVAVEMARANVRRLLPSADQINVYQGDSLLISRSDSSVLSVGGENMFLESPGGRKLIIPKSFLKTNDNIRAFVESAKDGAKFPPGLDTGLNMDESDTVKQAHYIMTDIIKEEQNGIWYWYIVNQAAPILLKEKKVGRIVSNPPWVALQEIQVATRKAEITSMAKSMGLYVGRVVAGKLDVAMLAMARSTGLYLDGNRTGWVLPQGAMTGAGNWEKLTKLYEGRMTEMWDLGRLV
;
A
#
# COMPACT_ATOMS: atom_id res chain seq x y z
N MET A 1 1.16 -24.34 -32.72
CA MET A 1 1.64 -25.09 -31.52
C MET A 1 1.17 -24.33 -30.30
N VAL A 2 0.04 -24.72 -29.70
CA VAL A 2 -0.46 -24.08 -28.49
C VAL A 2 0.40 -24.63 -27.35
N TRP A 3 1.33 -23.82 -26.86
CA TRP A 3 2.12 -24.18 -25.68
C TRP A 3 1.14 -24.42 -24.54
N ASN A 4 1.15 -25.64 -23.97
CA ASN A 4 0.43 -25.92 -22.74
C ASN A 4 1.15 -25.20 -21.60
N LEU A 5 0.82 -23.92 -21.40
CA LEU A 5 1.38 -23.04 -20.38
C LEU A 5 1.33 -23.70 -19.00
N THR A 6 0.25 -24.40 -18.68
CA THR A 6 0.10 -25.14 -17.42
C THR A 6 1.18 -26.21 -17.26
N ALA A 7 1.47 -26.98 -18.32
CA ALA A 7 2.52 -28.00 -18.28
C ALA A 7 3.93 -27.39 -18.14
N ILE A 8 4.17 -26.17 -18.64
CA ILE A 8 5.45 -25.46 -18.47
C ILE A 8 5.55 -24.91 -17.04
N ILE A 9 4.51 -24.24 -16.54
CA ILE A 9 4.46 -23.66 -15.21
C ILE A 9 4.64 -24.75 -14.13
N ASN A 10 4.01 -25.92 -14.30
CA ASN A 10 4.10 -27.02 -13.34
C ASN A 10 5.49 -27.70 -13.28
N ARG A 11 6.41 -27.39 -14.21
CA ARG A 11 7.80 -27.91 -14.16
C ARG A 11 8.66 -27.17 -13.13
N TYR A 12 8.22 -26.02 -12.63
CA TYR A 12 8.98 -25.20 -11.71
C TYR A 12 8.43 -25.32 -10.28
N ASP A 13 9.32 -25.49 -9.30
CA ASP A 13 8.97 -25.34 -7.90
C ASP A 13 9.00 -23.86 -7.52
N TRP A 14 7.85 -23.23 -7.64
CA TRP A 14 7.66 -21.81 -7.32
C TRP A 14 7.77 -21.52 -5.81
N ARG A 15 7.64 -22.53 -4.94
CA ARG A 15 7.64 -22.34 -3.48
C ARG A 15 9.05 -22.18 -2.90
N ARG A 16 10.07 -22.74 -3.56
CA ARG A 16 11.46 -22.74 -3.06
C ARG A 16 12.17 -21.40 -3.07
N ARG A 17 11.73 -20.41 -3.86
CA ARG A 17 12.45 -19.12 -3.98
C ARG A 17 11.95 -18.10 -2.98
N SER A 18 12.85 -17.56 -2.15
CA SER A 18 12.54 -16.48 -1.20
C SER A 18 12.60 -15.07 -1.80
N THR A 19 12.70 -14.95 -3.12
CA THR A 19 12.82 -13.67 -3.84
C THR A 19 11.58 -13.35 -4.69
N ASP A 20 11.51 -12.11 -5.18
CA ASP A 20 10.47 -11.67 -6.10
C ASP A 20 10.69 -12.25 -7.50
N ILE A 21 9.96 -13.32 -7.79
CA ILE A 21 10.04 -14.08 -9.05
C ILE A 21 9.25 -13.45 -10.19
N LEU A 22 8.19 -12.68 -9.89
CA LEU A 22 7.26 -12.11 -10.88
C LEU A 22 7.70 -10.75 -11.41
N ARG A 23 8.67 -10.14 -10.74
CA ARG A 23 9.32 -8.93 -11.21
C ARG A 23 9.87 -9.00 -12.64
N SER A 24 10.46 -10.13 -13.04
CA SER A 24 10.95 -10.32 -14.41
C SER A 24 9.81 -10.28 -15.43
N LEU A 25 8.66 -10.85 -15.06
CA LEU A 25 7.43 -10.82 -15.84
C LEU A 25 6.87 -9.40 -15.93
N TYR A 26 6.89 -8.62 -14.84
CA TYR A 26 6.52 -7.21 -14.84
C TYR A 26 7.36 -6.41 -15.84
N GLY A 27 8.69 -6.58 -15.80
CA GLY A 27 9.60 -5.90 -16.72
C GLY A 27 9.44 -6.30 -18.20
N HIS A 28 8.84 -7.47 -18.46
CA HIS A 28 8.50 -7.95 -19.80
C HIS A 28 7.21 -7.31 -20.31
N PHE A 29 6.19 -7.18 -19.46
CA PHE A 29 4.93 -6.51 -19.80
C PHE A 29 5.06 -4.99 -19.88
N ILE A 30 5.90 -4.40 -19.03
CA ILE A 30 6.11 -2.95 -18.94
C ILE A 30 7.58 -2.62 -19.22
N PRO A 31 7.91 -2.23 -20.47
CA PRO A 31 9.28 -1.94 -20.87
C PRO A 31 9.92 -0.84 -20.01
N GLY A 32 11.25 -0.90 -19.87
CA GLY A 32 12.00 0.01 -18.99
C GLY A 32 11.83 1.51 -19.27
N LYS A 33 11.50 1.90 -20.51
CA LYS A 33 11.18 3.30 -20.84
C LYS A 33 9.90 3.78 -20.15
N HIS A 34 8.84 2.96 -20.14
CA HIS A 34 7.59 3.26 -19.46
C HIS A 34 7.78 3.26 -17.93
N ARG A 35 8.51 2.27 -17.40
CA ARG A 35 8.83 2.21 -15.97
C ARG A 35 9.58 3.46 -15.49
N ARG A 36 10.59 3.92 -16.24
CA ARG A 36 11.30 5.16 -15.93
C ARG A 36 10.41 6.40 -15.96
N SER A 37 9.46 6.50 -16.89
CA SER A 37 8.51 7.63 -16.89
C SER A 37 7.57 7.63 -15.67
N PHE A 38 7.37 6.47 -15.03
CA PHE A 38 6.65 6.34 -13.76
C PHE A 38 7.57 6.40 -12.53
N GLY A 39 8.89 6.52 -12.72
CA GLY A 39 9.88 6.49 -11.64
C GLY A 39 10.06 5.13 -10.99
N GLU A 40 9.68 4.05 -11.68
CA GLU A 40 9.79 2.69 -11.19
C GLU A 40 11.21 2.17 -11.39
N TYR A 41 11.97 2.16 -10.29
CA TYR A 41 13.31 1.59 -10.24
C TYR A 41 13.30 0.27 -9.48
N TYR A 42 14.10 -0.66 -9.99
CA TYR A 42 14.27 -1.98 -9.40
C TYR A 42 15.03 -1.88 -8.07
N THR A 43 14.52 -2.57 -7.04
CA THR A 43 15.26 -2.78 -5.79
C THR A 43 15.97 -4.14 -5.79
N PRO A 44 17.31 -4.18 -5.69
CA PRO A 44 18.06 -5.43 -5.54
C PRO A 44 17.61 -6.24 -4.32
N ASP A 45 17.54 -7.56 -4.46
CA ASP A 45 17.08 -8.46 -3.39
C ASP A 45 17.95 -8.33 -2.14
N TRP A 46 19.28 -8.28 -2.29
CA TRP A 46 20.19 -8.11 -1.15
C TRP A 46 19.94 -6.82 -0.37
N LEU A 47 19.57 -5.74 -1.07
CA LEU A 47 19.32 -4.45 -0.46
C LEU A 47 18.00 -4.45 0.31
N ALA A 48 16.95 -4.98 -0.32
CA ALA A 48 15.65 -5.13 0.31
C ALA A 48 15.73 -6.04 1.56
N GLU A 49 16.41 -7.18 1.45
CA GLU A 49 16.70 -8.10 2.55
C GLU A 49 17.41 -7.38 3.70
N HIS A 50 18.48 -6.64 3.40
CA HIS A 50 19.28 -5.95 4.40
C HIS A 50 18.49 -4.84 5.12
N ILE A 51 17.71 -4.04 4.37
CA ILE A 51 16.81 -3.03 4.95
C ILE A 51 15.78 -3.70 5.86
N CYS A 52 15.09 -4.75 5.39
CA CYS A 52 14.12 -5.50 6.19
C CYS A 52 14.74 -6.04 7.48
N TYR A 53 15.95 -6.61 7.42
CA TYR A 53 16.67 -7.12 8.58
C TYR A 53 16.90 -6.04 9.65
N LYS A 54 17.29 -4.83 9.24
CA LYS A 54 17.62 -3.71 10.14
C LYS A 54 16.38 -3.04 10.73
N ILE A 55 15.31 -2.91 9.93
CA ILE A 55 14.08 -2.23 10.33
C ILE A 55 13.17 -3.15 11.17
N ILE A 56 13.13 -4.44 10.85
CA ILE A 56 12.28 -5.47 11.49
C ILE A 56 13.16 -6.31 12.43
N SER A 57 13.47 -5.74 13.61
CA SER A 57 14.35 -6.39 14.60
C SER A 57 13.68 -7.54 15.35
N GLU A 58 14.48 -8.46 15.92
CA GLU A 58 13.97 -9.55 16.78
C GLU A 58 13.10 -9.02 17.93
N ARG A 59 13.54 -7.93 18.56
CA ARG A 59 12.77 -7.27 19.63
C ARG A 59 11.40 -6.82 19.14
N TYR A 60 11.34 -6.21 17.96
CA TYR A 60 10.07 -5.74 17.40
C TYR A 60 9.13 -6.90 17.08
N ILE A 61 9.65 -7.98 16.46
CA ILE A 61 8.87 -9.19 16.19
C ILE A 61 8.33 -9.78 17.49
N LYS A 62 9.16 -9.94 18.53
CA LYS A 62 8.76 -10.44 19.84
C LYS A 62 7.65 -9.58 20.49
N THR A 63 7.75 -8.25 20.38
CA THR A 63 6.69 -7.34 20.86
C THR A 63 5.37 -7.57 20.12
N GLN A 64 5.38 -7.62 18.79
CA GLN A 64 4.14 -7.83 18.03
C GLN A 64 3.57 -9.23 18.24
N LEU A 65 4.40 -10.25 18.43
CA LEU A 65 3.98 -11.60 18.75
C LEU A 65 3.24 -11.64 20.11
N ASN A 66 3.73 -10.95 21.13
CA ASN A 66 3.04 -10.87 22.42
C ASN A 66 1.67 -10.21 22.28
N ARG A 67 1.58 -9.10 21.52
CA ARG A 67 0.30 -8.44 21.22
C ARG A 67 -0.67 -9.40 20.51
N PHE A 68 -0.20 -10.08 19.49
CA PHE A 68 -0.98 -11.08 18.75
C PHE A 68 -1.52 -12.18 19.67
N ARG A 69 -0.71 -12.71 20.60
CA ARG A 69 -1.15 -13.75 21.56
C ARG A 69 -2.18 -13.24 22.56
N ASN A 70 -2.13 -11.95 22.89
CA ASN A 70 -3.10 -11.30 23.77
C ASN A 70 -4.39 -10.89 23.03
N GLY A 71 -4.52 -11.18 21.73
CA GLY A 71 -5.65 -10.73 20.91
C GLY A 71 -5.62 -9.23 20.61
N GLU A 72 -4.49 -8.55 20.83
CA GLU A 72 -4.32 -7.13 20.53
C GLU A 72 -3.94 -6.93 19.05
N ALA A 73 -4.33 -5.77 18.50
CA ALA A 73 -3.94 -5.40 17.15
C ALA A 73 -2.41 -5.26 17.02
N VAL A 74 -1.81 -6.00 16.08
CA VAL A 74 -0.39 -5.81 15.75
C VAL A 74 -0.18 -4.53 14.96
N SER A 75 0.96 -3.87 15.23
CA SER A 75 1.43 -2.73 14.47
C SER A 75 2.45 -3.26 13.46
N GLY A 76 2.03 -3.41 12.20
CA GLY A 76 2.75 -4.14 11.14
C GLY A 76 3.79 -3.33 10.39
N VAL A 77 4.17 -3.85 9.21
CA VAL A 77 5.13 -3.31 8.26
C VAL A 77 4.43 -2.96 6.97
N LEU A 78 4.61 -1.74 6.48
CA LEU A 78 4.03 -1.26 5.22
C LEU A 78 5.10 -1.00 4.16
N ASP A 79 4.81 -1.41 2.93
CA ASP A 79 5.40 -0.82 1.72
C ASP A 79 4.32 -0.02 0.95
N PRO A 80 4.34 1.32 0.97
CA PRO A 80 3.35 2.17 0.32
C PRO A 80 3.52 2.31 -1.20
N PHE A 81 4.59 1.74 -1.77
CA PHE A 81 4.89 1.74 -3.21
C PHE A 81 5.42 0.36 -3.61
N CYS A 82 4.63 -0.68 -3.32
CA CYS A 82 5.16 -2.03 -3.22
C CYS A 82 5.58 -2.66 -4.55
N GLY A 83 5.15 -2.12 -5.68
CA GLY A 83 5.40 -2.69 -7.00
C GLY A 83 4.98 -4.16 -7.03
N SER A 84 5.88 -5.03 -7.50
CA SER A 84 5.69 -6.49 -7.50
C SER A 84 5.88 -7.16 -6.13
N GLY A 85 6.11 -6.39 -5.06
CA GLY A 85 6.14 -6.88 -3.67
C GLY A 85 7.50 -7.29 -3.15
N THR A 86 8.59 -6.74 -3.69
CA THR A 86 9.96 -7.09 -3.27
C THR A 86 10.18 -6.94 -1.76
N PHE A 87 9.87 -5.79 -1.17
CA PHE A 87 10.02 -5.61 0.28
C PHE A 87 9.06 -6.48 1.08
N LEU A 88 7.86 -6.76 0.57
CA LEU A 88 6.88 -7.63 1.24
C LEU A 88 7.43 -9.06 1.36
N VAL A 89 8.02 -9.58 0.28
CA VAL A 89 8.68 -10.89 0.24
C VAL A 89 9.81 -10.95 1.27
N HIS A 90 10.69 -9.96 1.30
CA HIS A 90 11.81 -9.91 2.24
C HIS A 90 11.38 -9.69 3.69
N ALA A 91 10.32 -8.91 3.93
CA ALA A 91 9.72 -8.75 5.25
C ALA A 91 9.10 -10.06 5.76
N ILE A 92 8.38 -10.80 4.90
CA ILE A 92 7.85 -12.13 5.22
C ILE A 92 9.00 -13.08 5.56
N GLY A 93 10.06 -13.12 4.73
CA GLY A 93 11.24 -13.94 4.99
C GLY A 93 11.91 -13.61 6.32
N ARG A 94 12.09 -12.31 6.61
CA ARG A 94 12.67 -11.84 7.86
C ARG A 94 11.88 -12.25 9.09
N ILE A 95 10.54 -12.17 9.05
CA ILE A 95 9.68 -12.57 10.16
C ILE A 95 9.64 -14.09 10.30
N SER A 96 9.48 -14.81 9.20
CA SER A 96 9.39 -16.28 9.16
C SER A 96 10.63 -16.95 9.73
N ASN A 97 11.81 -16.41 9.42
CA ASN A 97 13.10 -16.94 9.86
C ASN A 97 13.61 -16.34 11.18
N SER A 98 12.77 -15.58 11.89
CA SER A 98 13.17 -14.96 13.16
C SER A 98 13.29 -15.96 14.29
N LYS A 99 14.23 -15.72 15.21
CA LYS A 99 14.35 -16.53 16.44
C LYS A 99 13.10 -16.41 17.28
N ALA A 100 12.58 -15.19 17.43
CA ALA A 100 11.35 -14.90 18.17
C ALA A 100 10.15 -15.76 17.72
N LEU A 101 9.94 -15.93 16.42
CA LEU A 101 8.85 -16.75 15.90
C LEU A 101 9.13 -18.26 16.07
N SER A 102 10.38 -18.68 15.88
CA SER A 102 10.78 -20.09 16.04
C SER A 102 10.56 -20.59 17.49
N GLU A 103 10.87 -19.75 18.48
CA GLU A 103 10.72 -20.05 19.91
C GLU A 103 9.27 -19.91 20.41
N ALA A 104 8.39 -19.24 19.64
CA ALA A 104 7.01 -18.98 20.01
C ALA A 104 6.12 -20.24 20.13
N ARG A 105 6.55 -21.36 19.54
CA ARG A 105 5.80 -22.64 19.48
C ARG A 105 4.36 -22.49 18.97
N LEU A 106 4.13 -21.58 18.02
CA LEU A 106 2.84 -21.44 17.33
C LEU A 106 2.60 -22.58 16.34
N SER A 107 1.34 -22.97 16.16
CA SER A 107 0.92 -23.84 15.07
C SER A 107 1.20 -23.20 13.71
N GLU A 108 1.28 -23.99 12.63
CA GLU A 108 1.51 -23.45 11.29
C GLU A 108 0.47 -22.39 10.92
N ARG A 109 -0.81 -22.66 11.24
CA ARG A 109 -1.89 -21.72 10.96
C ARG A 109 -1.72 -20.40 11.73
N GLN A 110 -1.42 -20.46 13.02
CA GLN A 110 -1.16 -19.27 13.84
C GLN A 110 0.07 -18.47 13.34
N ARG A 111 1.10 -19.15 12.84
CA ARG A 111 2.27 -18.48 12.24
C ARG A 111 1.87 -17.70 10.99
N VAL A 112 1.10 -18.33 10.11
CA VAL A 112 0.61 -17.69 8.87
C VAL A 112 -0.29 -16.50 9.19
N ASP A 113 -1.21 -16.65 10.14
CA ASP A 113 -2.10 -15.57 10.57
C ASP A 113 -1.31 -14.39 11.17
N PHE A 114 -0.32 -14.68 12.02
CA PHE A 114 0.57 -13.67 12.57
C PHE A 114 1.35 -12.94 11.48
N ILE A 115 2.02 -13.66 10.57
CA ILE A 115 2.80 -13.04 9.50
C ILE A 115 1.90 -12.24 8.56
N SER A 116 0.74 -12.76 8.16
CA SER A 116 -0.20 -12.04 7.30
C SER A 116 -0.69 -10.74 7.95
N SER A 117 -0.98 -10.76 9.25
CA SER A 117 -1.39 -9.56 10.00
C SER A 117 -0.31 -8.48 10.10
N MET A 118 0.95 -8.85 9.89
CA MET A 118 2.13 -7.98 9.95
C MET A 118 2.47 -7.30 8.62
N ILE A 119 1.95 -7.75 7.48
CA ILE A 119 2.44 -7.33 6.16
C ILE A 119 1.37 -6.51 5.45
N TYR A 120 1.71 -5.30 5.00
CA TYR A 120 0.83 -4.42 4.24
C TYR A 120 1.55 -3.88 3.01
N GLY A 121 0.86 -3.83 1.87
CA GLY A 121 1.37 -3.27 0.63
C GLY A 121 0.35 -2.37 -0.05
N MET A 122 0.80 -1.30 -0.69
CA MET A 122 -0.02 -0.48 -1.57
C MET A 122 0.73 -0.16 -2.86
N ASP A 123 0.02 -0.16 -3.98
CA ASP A 123 0.55 0.38 -5.23
C ASP A 123 -0.60 0.98 -6.06
N ILE A 124 -0.29 1.93 -6.94
CA ILE A 124 -1.30 2.51 -7.83
C ILE A 124 -1.55 1.61 -9.06
N HIS A 125 -0.56 0.80 -9.44
CA HIS A 125 -0.60 -0.01 -10.65
C HIS A 125 -1.27 -1.38 -10.41
N PRO A 126 -2.43 -1.68 -11.02
CA PRO A 126 -3.19 -2.91 -10.76
C PRO A 126 -2.37 -4.20 -10.98
N VAL A 127 -1.63 -4.27 -12.10
CA VAL A 127 -0.81 -5.45 -12.40
C VAL A 127 0.29 -5.69 -11.36
N ALA A 128 0.89 -4.62 -10.83
CA ALA A 128 1.92 -4.72 -9.81
C ALA A 128 1.33 -5.28 -8.50
N VAL A 129 0.16 -4.76 -8.10
CA VAL A 129 -0.62 -5.26 -6.95
C VAL A 129 -0.91 -6.75 -7.06
N GLU A 130 -1.38 -7.23 -8.23
CA GLU A 130 -1.66 -8.66 -8.41
C GLU A 130 -0.40 -9.52 -8.35
N MET A 131 0.73 -9.03 -8.87
CA MET A 131 2.02 -9.72 -8.75
C MET A 131 2.49 -9.77 -7.29
N ALA A 132 2.37 -8.67 -6.55
CA ALA A 132 2.67 -8.63 -5.13
C ALA A 132 1.79 -9.60 -4.33
N ARG A 133 0.47 -9.64 -4.61
CA ARG A 133 -0.44 -10.63 -4.01
C ARG A 133 -0.03 -12.05 -4.31
N ALA A 134 0.30 -12.37 -5.56
CA ALA A 134 0.75 -13.70 -5.95
C ALA A 134 2.06 -14.10 -5.25
N ASN A 135 3.02 -13.18 -5.12
CA ASN A 135 4.25 -13.39 -4.36
C ASN A 135 3.98 -13.65 -2.87
N VAL A 136 3.09 -12.87 -2.23
CA VAL A 136 2.70 -13.08 -0.83
C VAL A 136 1.98 -14.41 -0.64
N ARG A 137 1.00 -14.73 -1.51
CA ARG A 137 0.24 -16.00 -1.49
C ARG A 137 1.14 -17.22 -1.59
N ARG A 138 2.19 -17.13 -2.41
CA ARG A 138 3.18 -18.19 -2.61
C ARG A 138 3.97 -18.50 -1.34
N LEU A 139 4.27 -17.48 -0.54
CA LEU A 139 4.97 -17.62 0.74
C LEU A 139 4.03 -17.97 1.90
N LEU A 140 2.76 -17.56 1.81
CA LEU A 140 1.72 -17.76 2.82
C LEU A 140 0.47 -18.43 2.20
N PRO A 141 0.57 -19.71 1.78
CA PRO A 141 -0.49 -20.39 1.00
C PRO A 141 -1.76 -20.70 1.81
N SER A 142 -1.71 -20.55 3.13
CA SER A 142 -2.86 -20.76 4.02
C SER A 142 -3.38 -19.45 4.62
N ALA A 143 -2.90 -18.28 4.16
CA ALA A 143 -3.42 -17.00 4.62
C ALA A 143 -4.81 -16.73 4.02
N ASP A 144 -5.78 -16.37 4.86
CA ASP A 144 -7.14 -16.06 4.42
C ASP A 144 -7.20 -14.75 3.64
N GLN A 145 -6.46 -13.75 4.12
CA GLN A 145 -6.39 -12.43 3.51
C GLN A 145 -4.95 -12.07 3.16
N ILE A 146 -4.81 -11.35 2.04
CA ILE A 146 -3.56 -10.73 1.62
C ILE A 146 -3.77 -9.22 1.64
N ASN A 147 -3.06 -8.55 2.55
CA ASN A 147 -3.19 -7.12 2.80
C ASN A 147 -2.38 -6.27 1.80
N VAL A 148 -2.58 -6.52 0.51
CA VAL A 148 -1.95 -5.75 -0.58
C VAL A 148 -3.06 -5.11 -1.41
N TYR A 149 -3.01 -3.79 -1.54
CA TYR A 149 -4.12 -2.99 -2.05
C TYR A 149 -3.70 -2.10 -3.22
N GLN A 150 -4.63 -1.84 -4.13
CA GLN A 150 -4.51 -0.82 -5.15
C GLN A 150 -5.00 0.52 -4.60
N GLY A 151 -4.16 1.55 -4.58
CA GLY A 151 -4.58 2.86 -4.10
C GLY A 151 -3.49 3.92 -4.16
N ASP A 152 -3.89 5.19 -4.11
CA ASP A 152 -2.94 6.30 -3.97
C ASP A 152 -2.52 6.43 -2.49
N SER A 153 -1.35 5.88 -2.16
CA SER A 153 -0.76 5.97 -0.81
C SER A 153 -0.40 7.40 -0.40
N LEU A 154 -0.40 8.38 -1.29
CA LEU A 154 -0.16 9.77 -0.93
C LEU A 154 -1.43 10.47 -0.42
N LEU A 155 -2.61 9.88 -0.67
CA LEU A 155 -3.92 10.47 -0.36
C LEU A 155 -3.98 11.94 -0.79
N ILE A 156 -3.62 12.20 -2.06
CA ILE A 156 -3.62 13.56 -2.60
C ILE A 156 -5.06 14.00 -2.86
N SER A 157 -5.42 15.16 -2.28
CA SER A 157 -6.70 15.80 -2.50
C SER A 157 -6.82 16.25 -3.95
N ARG A 158 -7.80 15.74 -4.69
CA ARG A 158 -8.03 16.08 -6.09
C ARG A 158 -9.03 17.23 -6.19
N SER A 159 -8.76 18.20 -7.07
CA SER A 159 -9.64 19.36 -7.32
C SER A 159 -10.88 18.99 -8.14
N ASP A 160 -10.76 17.96 -8.98
CA ASP A 160 -11.87 17.40 -9.73
C ASP A 160 -12.54 16.39 -8.82
N SER A 161 -13.74 16.72 -8.35
CA SER A 161 -14.63 15.79 -7.65
C SER A 161 -14.74 14.48 -8.42
N SER A 162 -14.17 13.37 -7.91
CA SER A 162 -14.66 12.02 -8.30
C SER A 162 -14.02 10.79 -7.65
N VAL A 163 -12.85 10.80 -6.98
CA VAL A 163 -12.30 9.48 -6.55
C VAL A 163 -12.06 9.32 -5.06
N LEU A 164 -11.54 10.33 -4.36
CA LEU A 164 -11.29 10.25 -2.92
C LEU A 164 -11.20 11.66 -2.33
N SER A 165 -12.29 12.15 -1.73
CA SER A 165 -12.22 13.23 -0.75
C SER A 165 -12.48 12.64 0.62
N VAL A 166 -11.49 12.65 1.53
CA VAL A 166 -11.75 12.32 2.93
C VAL A 166 -12.32 13.58 3.59
N GLY A 167 -13.64 13.67 3.65
CA GLY A 167 -14.35 14.68 4.45
C GLY A 167 -14.73 14.08 5.80
N GLY A 168 -13.96 14.37 6.85
CA GLY A 168 -14.27 13.90 8.21
C GLY A 168 -14.39 12.37 8.33
N GLU A 169 -15.60 11.91 8.63
CA GLU A 169 -15.94 10.51 8.95
C GLU A 169 -16.41 9.66 7.74
N ASN A 170 -16.44 10.23 6.53
CA ASN A 170 -16.97 9.56 5.33
C ASN A 170 -15.93 9.37 4.22
N MET A 171 -16.07 8.27 3.47
CA MET A 171 -15.42 8.03 2.18
C MET A 171 -16.39 8.36 1.05
N PHE A 172 -15.90 9.10 0.05
CA PHE A 172 -16.66 9.50 -1.12
C PHE A 172 -16.09 8.83 -2.35
N LEU A 173 -16.93 8.14 -3.11
CA LEU A 173 -16.59 7.50 -4.38
C LEU A 173 -17.51 8.04 -5.47
N GLU A 174 -16.99 8.19 -6.69
CA GLU A 174 -17.81 8.44 -7.88
C GLU A 174 -17.64 7.28 -8.86
N SER A 175 -18.76 6.82 -9.41
CA SER A 175 -18.78 5.80 -10.44
C SER A 175 -18.45 6.43 -11.81
N PRO A 176 -17.93 5.66 -12.79
CA PRO A 176 -17.83 6.12 -14.18
C PRO A 176 -19.10 6.75 -14.76
N GLY A 177 -20.28 6.31 -14.31
CA GLY A 177 -21.58 6.89 -14.66
C GLY A 177 -21.92 8.22 -13.95
N GLY A 178 -21.01 8.76 -13.13
CA GLY A 178 -21.19 10.02 -12.38
C GLY A 178 -22.00 9.88 -11.09
N ARG A 179 -22.35 8.65 -10.68
CA ARG A 179 -23.08 8.41 -9.43
C ARG A 179 -22.14 8.56 -8.25
N LYS A 180 -22.54 9.37 -7.26
CA LYS A 180 -21.77 9.63 -6.05
C LYS A 180 -22.24 8.72 -4.93
N LEU A 181 -21.29 8.05 -4.30
CA LEU A 181 -21.49 7.11 -3.21
C LEU A 181 -20.76 7.64 -1.98
N ILE A 182 -21.47 7.71 -0.85
CA ILE A 182 -20.92 8.15 0.43
C ILE A 182 -21.00 6.96 1.38
N ILE A 183 -19.87 6.52 1.91
CA ILE A 183 -19.81 5.38 2.84
C ILE A 183 -19.12 5.82 4.14
N PRO A 184 -19.75 5.64 5.31
CA PRO A 184 -19.11 5.90 6.59
C PRO A 184 -17.85 5.05 6.79
N LYS A 185 -16.78 5.64 7.31
CA LYS A 185 -15.53 4.91 7.56
C LYS A 185 -15.68 3.80 8.58
N SER A 186 -16.53 4.00 9.58
CA SER A 186 -16.93 2.99 10.58
C SER A 186 -17.41 1.70 9.91
N PHE A 187 -18.22 1.82 8.85
CA PHE A 187 -18.71 0.69 8.05
C PHE A 187 -17.60 -0.02 7.26
N LEU A 188 -16.58 0.71 6.81
CA LEU A 188 -15.48 0.17 5.99
C LEU A 188 -14.48 -0.69 6.77
N LYS A 189 -14.55 -0.73 8.11
CA LYS A 189 -13.59 -1.47 8.95
C LYS A 189 -13.67 -2.99 8.80
N THR A 190 -14.77 -3.51 8.26
CA THR A 190 -15.03 -4.95 8.14
C THR A 190 -15.23 -5.33 6.68
N ASN A 191 -14.28 -6.06 6.10
CA ASN A 191 -14.35 -6.51 4.71
C ASN A 191 -15.57 -7.41 4.44
N ASP A 192 -16.01 -8.20 5.40
CA ASP A 192 -17.21 -9.05 5.24
C ASP A 192 -18.49 -8.21 5.17
N ASN A 193 -18.56 -7.07 5.87
CA ASN A 193 -19.68 -6.15 5.75
C ASN A 193 -19.73 -5.55 4.35
N ILE A 194 -18.59 -5.13 3.81
CA ILE A 194 -18.50 -4.60 2.43
C ILE A 194 -18.88 -5.68 1.41
N ARG A 195 -18.48 -6.93 1.64
CA ARG A 195 -18.83 -8.06 0.77
C ARG A 195 -20.33 -8.27 0.73
N ALA A 196 -20.97 -8.43 1.89
CA ALA A 196 -22.41 -8.63 2.00
C ALA A 196 -23.21 -7.44 1.44
N PHE A 197 -22.72 -6.20 1.63
CA PHE A 197 -23.28 -4.99 1.02
C PHE A 197 -23.31 -5.06 -0.51
N VAL A 198 -22.18 -5.41 -1.15
CA VAL A 198 -22.09 -5.46 -2.60
C VAL A 198 -22.85 -6.65 -3.18
N GLU A 199 -22.78 -7.81 -2.53
CA GLU A 199 -23.50 -9.02 -2.97
C GLU A 199 -25.02 -8.81 -2.93
N SER A 200 -25.55 -8.24 -1.84
CA SER A 200 -26.97 -7.91 -1.73
C SER A 200 -27.42 -6.87 -2.75
N ALA A 201 -26.60 -5.83 -2.99
CA ALA A 201 -26.89 -4.82 -4.00
C ALA A 201 -26.90 -5.41 -5.42
N LYS A 202 -25.99 -6.35 -5.72
CA LYS A 202 -25.93 -7.07 -7.00
C LYS A 202 -27.19 -7.90 -7.26
N ASP A 203 -27.73 -8.52 -6.22
CA ASP A 203 -28.96 -9.30 -6.30
C ASP A 203 -30.22 -8.41 -6.35
N GLY A 204 -30.06 -7.09 -6.25
CA GLY A 204 -31.17 -6.13 -6.19
C GLY A 204 -32.03 -6.26 -4.93
N ALA A 205 -31.48 -6.89 -3.89
CA ALA A 205 -32.16 -7.09 -2.62
C ALA A 205 -32.19 -5.80 -1.78
N LYS A 206 -32.95 -5.82 -0.68
CA LYS A 206 -32.92 -4.74 0.32
C LYS A 206 -31.61 -4.83 1.11
N PHE A 207 -31.19 -3.69 1.67
CA PHE A 207 -30.04 -3.61 2.58
C PHE A 207 -30.09 -4.72 3.64
N PRO A 208 -29.04 -5.54 3.80
CA PRO A 208 -29.05 -6.68 4.71
C PRO A 208 -29.32 -6.26 6.17
N PRO A 209 -30.26 -6.93 6.88
CA PRO A 209 -30.50 -6.67 8.29
C PRO A 209 -29.24 -6.85 9.14
N GLY A 210 -28.98 -5.91 10.05
CA GLY A 210 -27.87 -5.96 11.00
C GLY A 210 -26.51 -5.52 10.44
N LEU A 211 -26.41 -5.20 9.15
CA LEU A 211 -25.17 -4.71 8.53
C LEU A 211 -24.78 -3.29 9.00
N ASP A 212 -25.74 -2.56 9.55
CA ASP A 212 -25.59 -1.25 10.20
C ASP A 212 -25.40 -1.35 11.72
N THR A 213 -25.20 -2.54 12.28
CA THR A 213 -24.96 -2.72 13.71
C THR A 213 -23.68 -1.98 14.13
N GLY A 214 -23.79 -1.12 15.14
CA GLY A 214 -22.68 -0.32 15.66
C GLY A 214 -22.48 1.02 14.94
N LEU A 215 -23.30 1.33 13.94
CA LEU A 215 -23.39 2.66 13.34
C LEU A 215 -24.37 3.54 14.14
N ASN A 216 -24.13 4.85 14.17
CA ASN A 216 -25.13 5.80 14.64
C ASN A 216 -26.26 5.97 13.61
N MET A 217 -27.31 6.72 13.96
CA MET A 217 -28.49 6.90 13.11
C MET A 217 -28.15 7.52 11.74
N ASP A 218 -27.34 8.58 11.72
CA ASP A 218 -26.92 9.26 10.49
C ASP A 218 -26.05 8.36 9.59
N GLU A 219 -25.13 7.61 10.19
CA GLU A 219 -24.29 6.64 9.49
C GLU A 219 -25.12 5.48 8.90
N SER A 220 -26.11 4.99 9.66
CA SER A 220 -27.03 3.94 9.24
C SER A 220 -27.87 4.40 8.04
N ASP A 221 -28.42 5.61 8.08
CA ASP A 221 -29.16 6.19 6.96
C ASP A 221 -28.25 6.42 5.74
N THR A 222 -27.03 6.91 5.97
CA THR A 222 -26.03 7.11 4.92
C THR A 222 -25.67 5.80 4.21
N VAL A 223 -25.39 4.71 4.96
CA VAL A 223 -25.01 3.43 4.33
C VAL A 223 -26.19 2.76 3.63
N LYS A 224 -27.43 2.93 4.13
CA LYS A 224 -28.64 2.46 3.44
C LYS A 224 -28.86 3.21 2.13
N GLN A 225 -28.69 4.53 2.13
CA GLN A 225 -28.72 5.32 0.90
C GLN A 225 -27.62 4.88 -0.08
N ALA A 226 -26.41 4.66 0.42
CA ALA A 226 -25.30 4.15 -0.37
C ALA A 226 -25.62 2.80 -1.01
N HIS A 227 -26.31 1.91 -0.30
CA HIS A 227 -26.73 0.61 -0.83
C HIS A 227 -27.68 0.75 -2.01
N TYR A 228 -28.70 1.62 -1.91
CA TYR A 228 -29.60 1.89 -3.04
C TYR A 228 -28.85 2.41 -4.27
N ILE A 229 -27.91 3.34 -4.07
CA ILE A 229 -27.07 3.88 -5.14
C ILE A 229 -26.18 2.78 -5.74
N MET A 230 -25.62 1.90 -4.90
CA MET A 230 -24.80 0.77 -5.36
C MET A 230 -25.60 -0.20 -6.24
N THR A 231 -26.86 -0.49 -5.90
CA THR A 231 -27.74 -1.31 -6.74
C THR A 231 -27.90 -0.71 -8.14
N ASP A 232 -28.08 0.61 -8.23
CA ASP A 232 -28.18 1.28 -9.53
C ASP A 232 -26.86 1.26 -10.30
N ILE A 233 -25.74 1.54 -9.61
CA ILE A 233 -24.39 1.49 -10.20
C ILE A 233 -24.11 0.12 -10.80
N ILE A 234 -24.40 -0.97 -10.08
CA ILE A 234 -24.17 -2.34 -10.56
C ILE A 234 -25.03 -2.66 -11.79
N LYS A 235 -26.29 -2.20 -11.79
CA LYS A 235 -27.20 -2.38 -12.95
C LYS A 235 -26.72 -1.61 -14.18
N GLU A 236 -26.26 -0.37 -14.00
CA GLU A 236 -25.80 0.50 -15.09
C GLU A 236 -24.47 0.04 -15.67
N GLU A 237 -23.50 -0.29 -14.81
CA GLU A 237 -22.13 -0.61 -15.25
C GLU A 237 -21.88 -2.10 -15.51
N GLN A 238 -22.84 -2.96 -15.14
CA GLN A 238 -22.89 -4.39 -15.48
C GLN A 238 -21.60 -5.16 -15.16
N ASN A 239 -20.97 -4.86 -14.02
CA ASN A 239 -19.75 -5.49 -13.59
C ASN A 239 -19.76 -5.79 -12.07
N GLY A 240 -18.89 -6.71 -11.63
CA GLY A 240 -18.82 -7.19 -10.26
C GLY A 240 -17.62 -6.66 -9.45
N ILE A 241 -16.96 -5.59 -9.91
CA ILE A 241 -15.66 -5.17 -9.33
C ILE A 241 -15.81 -4.34 -8.04
N TRP A 242 -17.03 -3.96 -7.66
CA TRP A 242 -17.29 -2.97 -6.61
C TRP A 242 -16.82 -3.35 -5.22
N TYR A 243 -16.92 -4.63 -4.84
CA TYR A 243 -16.37 -5.11 -3.57
C TYR A 243 -14.86 -4.85 -3.52
N TRP A 244 -14.16 -5.29 -4.57
CA TRP A 244 -12.74 -5.07 -4.71
C TRP A 244 -12.43 -3.57 -4.75
N TYR A 245 -13.18 -2.76 -5.51
CA TYR A 245 -12.93 -1.34 -5.64
C TYR A 245 -13.05 -0.61 -4.29
N ILE A 246 -14.13 -0.83 -3.55
CA ILE A 246 -14.36 -0.22 -2.23
C ILE A 246 -13.24 -0.59 -1.24
N VAL A 247 -12.89 -1.88 -1.15
CA VAL A 247 -11.81 -2.35 -0.25
C VAL A 247 -10.48 -1.67 -0.58
N ASN A 248 -10.14 -1.56 -1.87
CA ASN A 248 -8.90 -0.98 -2.34
C ASN A 248 -8.85 0.55 -2.10
N GLN A 249 -9.95 1.28 -2.35
CA GLN A 249 -10.02 2.72 -2.07
C GLN A 249 -10.04 3.03 -0.56
N ALA A 250 -10.64 2.16 0.25
CA ALA A 250 -10.70 2.32 1.70
C ALA A 250 -9.34 2.04 2.37
N ALA A 251 -8.53 1.13 1.82
CA ALA A 251 -7.31 0.66 2.46
C ALA A 251 -6.31 1.77 2.85
N PRO A 252 -5.96 2.76 1.99
CA PRO A 252 -5.12 3.88 2.40
C PRO A 252 -5.73 4.73 3.51
N ILE A 253 -7.05 4.86 3.59
CA ILE A 253 -7.74 5.62 4.66
C ILE A 253 -7.66 4.85 5.98
N LEU A 254 -8.01 3.57 5.95
CA LEU A 254 -8.00 2.71 7.14
C LEU A 254 -6.58 2.50 7.68
N LEU A 255 -5.58 2.39 6.82
CA LEU A 255 -4.17 2.30 7.22
C LEU A 255 -3.66 3.61 7.84
N LYS A 256 -4.15 4.76 7.39
CA LYS A 256 -3.82 6.05 8.00
C LYS A 256 -4.34 6.13 9.44
N GLU A 257 -5.51 5.56 9.72
CA GLU A 257 -6.11 5.54 11.06
C GLU A 257 -5.49 4.46 11.95
N LYS A 258 -5.35 3.25 11.43
CA LYS A 258 -4.73 2.11 12.12
C LYS A 258 -3.26 2.37 12.45
N LYS A 259 -2.57 3.03 11.52
CA LYS A 259 -1.11 3.18 11.49
C LYS A 259 -0.37 1.84 11.43
N VAL A 260 0.94 1.93 11.19
CA VAL A 260 1.87 0.80 11.14
C VAL A 260 3.14 1.14 11.91
N GLY A 261 3.83 0.11 12.37
CA GLY A 261 4.99 0.24 13.24
C GLY A 261 6.25 0.47 12.45
N ARG A 262 6.31 0.00 11.20
CA ARG A 262 7.47 0.10 10.32
C ARG A 262 7.04 0.43 8.89
N ILE A 263 7.90 1.15 8.19
CA ILE A 263 7.80 1.33 6.74
C ILE A 263 9.12 0.87 6.10
N VAL A 264 9.03 0.08 5.03
CA VAL A 264 10.16 -0.29 4.17
C VAL A 264 9.73 -0.09 2.72
N SER A 265 10.46 0.68 1.92
CA SER A 265 9.98 1.02 0.58
C SER A 265 11.05 1.56 -0.37
N ASN A 266 10.74 1.46 -1.66
CA ASN A 266 11.40 2.19 -2.73
C ASN A 266 10.36 3.07 -3.46
N PRO A 267 10.20 4.35 -3.08
CA PRO A 267 9.24 5.25 -3.68
C PRO A 267 9.60 5.58 -5.14
N PRO A 268 8.68 6.17 -5.92
CA PRO A 268 8.94 6.54 -7.31
C PRO A 268 9.98 7.66 -7.43
N TRP A 269 10.99 7.46 -8.28
CA TRP A 269 12.05 8.46 -8.54
C TRP A 269 11.72 9.24 -9.82
N VAL A 270 10.96 10.31 -9.66
CA VAL A 270 10.55 11.21 -10.75
C VAL A 270 10.78 12.64 -10.30
N ALA A 271 11.36 13.48 -11.16
CA ALA A 271 11.38 14.92 -10.90
C ALA A 271 10.01 15.53 -11.25
N LEU A 272 9.51 16.46 -10.44
CA LEU A 272 8.21 17.13 -10.64
C LEU A 272 8.05 17.69 -12.08
N GLN A 273 9.13 18.18 -12.69
CA GLN A 273 9.13 18.68 -14.06
C GLN A 273 8.85 17.62 -15.13
N GLU A 274 9.19 16.35 -14.87
CA GLU A 274 9.05 15.22 -15.81
C GLU A 274 7.61 14.68 -15.88
N ILE A 275 6.77 15.06 -14.91
CA ILE A 275 5.34 14.71 -14.90
C ILE A 275 4.64 15.46 -16.05
N GLN A 276 4.18 14.69 -17.03
CA GLN A 276 3.53 15.21 -18.24
C GLN A 276 2.08 15.66 -17.99
N VAL A 277 1.38 14.99 -17.08
CA VAL A 277 -0.02 15.28 -16.78
C VAL A 277 -0.11 16.55 -15.91
N ALA A 278 -0.61 17.65 -16.49
CA ALA A 278 -0.65 18.96 -15.86
C ALA A 278 -1.43 18.97 -14.52
N THR A 279 -2.57 18.27 -14.47
CA THR A 279 -3.38 18.13 -13.24
C THR A 279 -2.60 17.41 -12.14
N ARG A 280 -1.97 16.27 -12.45
CA ARG A 280 -1.12 15.54 -11.49
C ARG A 280 0.07 16.37 -11.01
N LYS A 281 0.68 17.15 -11.91
CA LYS A 281 1.77 18.07 -11.55
C LYS A 281 1.29 19.16 -10.59
N ALA A 282 0.11 19.72 -10.81
CA ALA A 282 -0.51 20.71 -9.92
C ALA A 282 -0.87 20.10 -8.55
N GLU A 283 -1.45 18.91 -8.53
CA GLU A 283 -1.76 18.11 -7.33
C GLU A 283 -0.52 17.91 -6.45
N ILE A 284 0.58 17.38 -7.03
CA ILE A 284 1.83 17.13 -6.29
C ILE A 284 2.47 18.45 -5.84
N THR A 285 2.41 19.49 -6.68
CA THR A 285 2.89 20.84 -6.31
C THR A 285 2.13 21.40 -5.12
N SER A 286 0.80 21.25 -5.09
CA SER A 286 -0.05 21.69 -3.98
C SER A 286 0.29 20.95 -2.68
N MET A 287 0.45 19.63 -2.76
CA MET A 287 0.88 18.81 -1.62
C MET A 287 2.27 19.22 -1.12
N ALA A 288 3.23 19.44 -2.00
CA ALA A 288 4.57 19.88 -1.63
C ALA A 288 4.55 21.24 -0.90
N LYS A 289 3.69 22.17 -1.34
CA LYS A 289 3.49 23.47 -0.69
C LYS A 289 2.84 23.32 0.67
N SER A 290 1.78 22.52 0.80
CA SER A 290 1.09 22.32 2.08
C SER A 290 1.96 21.64 3.14
N MET A 291 2.94 20.83 2.70
CA MET A 291 3.95 20.23 3.58
C MET A 291 5.15 21.15 3.85
N GLY A 292 5.19 22.36 3.26
CA GLY A 292 6.33 23.28 3.39
C GLY A 292 7.60 22.85 2.66
N LEU A 293 7.55 21.79 1.86
CA LEU A 293 8.69 21.17 1.17
C LEU A 293 8.98 21.76 -0.22
N TYR A 294 8.15 22.71 -0.68
CA TYR A 294 8.36 23.42 -1.94
C TYR A 294 9.35 24.60 -1.77
N VAL A 295 10.35 24.74 -2.65
CA VAL A 295 11.39 25.80 -2.58
C VAL A 295 11.44 26.64 -3.86
N GLY A 296 10.95 27.89 -3.80
CA GLY A 296 11.08 28.89 -4.86
C GLY A 296 10.54 28.47 -6.23
N ARG A 297 10.67 29.32 -7.27
CA ARG A 297 10.31 28.93 -8.66
C ARG A 297 11.43 28.15 -9.37
N VAL A 298 12.69 28.47 -9.08
CA VAL A 298 13.87 27.92 -9.79
C VAL A 298 14.24 26.51 -9.33
N VAL A 299 14.11 26.21 -8.03
CA VAL A 299 14.47 24.90 -7.45
C VAL A 299 13.29 23.93 -7.45
N ALA A 300 12.05 24.43 -7.51
CA ALA A 300 10.85 23.62 -7.53
C ALA A 300 10.69 22.69 -8.74
N GLY A 301 11.22 23.04 -9.92
CA GLY A 301 11.22 22.13 -11.08
C GLY A 301 12.00 20.84 -10.81
N LYS A 302 13.02 20.92 -9.94
CA LYS A 302 13.89 19.82 -9.49
C LYS A 302 13.38 19.13 -8.22
N LEU A 303 12.11 19.32 -7.86
CA LEU A 303 11.52 18.65 -6.71
C LEU A 303 11.41 17.16 -6.98
N ASP A 304 12.01 16.35 -6.11
CA ASP A 304 11.99 14.91 -6.22
C ASP A 304 10.70 14.35 -5.60
N VAL A 305 9.92 13.60 -6.36
CA VAL A 305 8.68 12.98 -5.87
C VAL A 305 8.99 11.95 -4.79
N ALA A 306 10.15 11.28 -4.82
CA ALA A 306 10.55 10.32 -3.79
C ALA A 306 10.64 10.98 -2.40
N MET A 307 11.13 12.22 -2.34
CA MET A 307 11.22 13.02 -1.13
C MET A 307 9.84 13.26 -0.51
N LEU A 308 8.88 13.70 -1.33
CA LEU A 308 7.50 13.94 -0.90
C LEU A 308 6.83 12.65 -0.48
N ALA A 309 7.03 11.59 -1.26
CA ALA A 309 6.45 10.27 -1.03
C ALA A 309 6.89 9.69 0.30
N MET A 310 8.19 9.76 0.62
CA MET A 310 8.75 9.38 1.91
C MET A 310 8.12 10.18 3.05
N ALA A 311 8.17 11.52 2.97
CA ALA A 311 7.68 12.40 4.03
C ALA A 311 6.18 12.21 4.29
N ARG A 312 5.39 12.15 3.22
CA ARG A 312 3.93 12.02 3.26
C ARG A 312 3.54 10.66 3.83
N SER A 313 4.11 9.58 3.31
CA SER A 313 3.81 8.22 3.78
C SER A 313 4.20 8.04 5.24
N THR A 314 5.35 8.59 5.66
CA THR A 314 5.77 8.57 7.06
C THR A 314 4.75 9.29 7.95
N GLY A 315 4.33 10.50 7.59
CA GLY A 315 3.33 11.24 8.36
C GLY A 315 1.94 10.60 8.37
N LEU A 316 1.53 9.99 7.26
CA LEU A 316 0.22 9.34 7.13
C LEU A 316 0.14 8.01 7.86
N TYR A 317 1.16 7.16 7.78
CA TYR A 317 1.02 5.75 8.14
C TYR A 317 1.84 5.31 9.34
N LEU A 318 2.92 5.99 9.71
CA LEU A 318 3.78 5.51 10.78
C LEU A 318 3.22 5.92 12.17
N ASP A 319 3.04 4.96 13.08
CA ASP A 319 2.95 5.20 14.54
C ASP A 319 4.28 4.92 15.26
N GLY A 320 5.13 4.11 14.62
CA GLY A 320 6.40 3.68 15.15
C GLY A 320 7.52 4.70 14.94
N ASN A 321 8.74 4.25 15.18
CA ASN A 321 9.93 5.09 15.20
C ASN A 321 10.98 4.71 14.15
N ARG A 322 10.71 3.75 13.26
CA ARG A 322 11.71 3.27 12.30
C ARG A 322 11.12 3.04 10.91
N THR A 323 11.84 3.54 9.92
CA THR A 323 11.55 3.36 8.50
C THR A 323 12.84 3.12 7.73
N GLY A 324 12.77 2.37 6.63
CA GLY A 324 13.88 2.18 5.70
C GLY A 324 13.45 2.55 4.28
N TRP A 325 14.27 3.33 3.60
CA TRP A 325 13.92 3.89 2.28
C TRP A 325 15.09 3.71 1.31
N VAL A 326 14.77 3.37 0.06
CA VAL A 326 15.71 3.47 -1.06
C VAL A 326 15.41 4.76 -1.80
N LEU A 327 16.34 5.70 -1.81
CA LEU A 327 16.13 7.04 -2.33
C LEU A 327 17.16 7.39 -3.41
N PRO A 328 16.84 8.34 -4.30
CA PRO A 328 17.82 8.89 -5.24
C PRO A 328 19.05 9.47 -4.54
N GLN A 329 20.20 9.46 -5.21
CA GLN A 329 21.46 9.98 -4.68
C GLN A 329 21.34 11.44 -4.17
N GLY A 330 20.43 12.23 -4.74
CA GLY A 330 20.14 13.59 -4.28
C GLY A 330 19.82 13.67 -2.78
N ALA A 331 19.16 12.66 -2.22
CA ALA A 331 18.85 12.56 -0.79
C ALA A 331 20.09 12.59 0.11
N MET A 332 21.20 12.01 -0.36
CA MET A 332 22.45 11.97 0.38
C MET A 332 23.17 13.32 0.39
N THR A 333 23.16 14.00 -0.76
CA THR A 333 23.86 15.29 -0.90
C THR A 333 23.18 16.43 -0.15
N GLY A 334 21.90 16.26 0.23
CA GLY A 334 21.09 17.30 0.88
C GLY A 334 20.89 18.55 0.01
N ALA A 335 21.27 18.53 -1.26
CA ALA A 335 21.23 19.70 -2.13
C ALA A 335 19.81 20.00 -2.62
N GLY A 336 19.47 21.29 -2.71
CA GLY A 336 18.19 21.74 -3.25
C GLY A 336 17.01 21.43 -2.34
N ASN A 337 15.98 20.75 -2.86
CA ASN A 337 14.76 20.48 -2.09
C ASN A 337 14.98 19.50 -0.92
N TRP A 338 16.00 18.64 -1.01
CA TRP A 338 16.34 17.67 0.03
C TRP A 338 16.80 18.33 1.33
N GLU A 339 17.39 19.53 1.29
CA GLU A 339 17.89 20.24 2.47
C GLU A 339 16.80 20.43 3.54
N LYS A 340 15.59 20.80 3.11
CA LYS A 340 14.44 20.95 4.02
C LYS A 340 14.05 19.64 4.68
N LEU A 341 14.08 18.54 3.92
CA LEU A 341 13.79 17.21 4.46
C LEU A 341 14.89 16.75 5.42
N THR A 342 16.15 16.93 5.04
CA THR A 342 17.32 16.61 5.88
C THR A 342 17.23 17.33 7.22
N LYS A 343 16.88 18.62 7.22
CA LYS A 343 16.63 19.40 8.46
C LYS A 343 15.43 18.88 9.25
N LEU A 344 14.32 18.54 8.59
CA LEU A 344 13.12 18.01 9.25
C LEU A 344 13.39 16.67 9.97
N TYR A 345 14.30 15.86 9.43
CA TYR A 345 14.69 14.57 9.98
C TYR A 345 16.08 14.58 10.63
N GLU A 346 16.65 15.76 10.87
CA GLU A 346 17.93 15.93 11.56
C GLU A 346 17.83 15.34 12.97
N GLY A 347 18.83 14.57 13.38
CA GLY A 347 18.82 13.82 14.63
C GLY A 347 17.86 12.60 14.67
N ARG A 348 17.04 12.37 13.63
CA ARG A 348 16.19 11.18 13.49
C ARG A 348 16.77 10.14 12.54
N MET A 349 17.64 10.55 11.61
CA MET A 349 18.36 9.64 10.72
C MET A 349 19.43 8.88 11.51
N THR A 350 19.28 7.56 11.59
CA THR A 350 20.22 6.71 12.33
C THR A 350 21.34 6.16 11.45
N GLU A 351 21.04 5.87 10.17
CA GLU A 351 21.98 5.26 9.23
C GLU A 351 21.70 5.76 7.80
N MET A 352 22.74 5.90 6.99
CA MET A 352 22.65 6.27 5.57
C MET A 352 23.76 5.55 4.80
N TRP A 353 23.44 4.93 3.66
CA TRP A 353 24.39 4.15 2.85
C TRP A 353 24.49 4.71 1.42
N ASP A 354 25.71 4.94 0.95
CA ASP A 354 25.97 5.36 -0.43
C ASP A 354 26.14 4.12 -1.32
N LEU A 355 25.07 3.73 -2.01
CA LEU A 355 25.08 2.57 -2.89
C LEU A 355 25.99 2.77 -4.12
N GLY A 356 26.33 4.02 -4.48
CA GLY A 356 27.24 4.31 -5.59
C GLY A 356 28.71 4.03 -5.28
N ARG A 357 29.04 3.82 -3.99
CA ARG A 357 30.40 3.49 -3.52
C ARG A 357 30.53 2.04 -3.02
N LEU A 358 29.46 1.25 -3.11
CA LEU A 358 29.40 -0.15 -2.67
C LEU A 358 29.60 -1.15 -3.83
N VAL A 359 30.00 -0.67 -5.00
CA VAL A 359 30.34 -1.47 -6.19
C VAL A 359 31.81 -1.32 -6.51
#